data_AF-A0AAW7XAY4-F1
#
_entry.id   AF-A0AAW7XAY4-F1
#
_cell.length_a   1.000
_cell.length_b   1.000
_cell.length_c   1.000
_cell.angle_alpha   90.00
_cell.angle_beta   90.00
_cell.angle_gamma   90.00
#
_symmetry.space_group_name_H-M   'P 1'
#
loop_
_entity.id
_entity.type
_entity.pdbx_description
1 polymer ?
#
loop_
_entity_poly.entity_id
_entity_poly.type
_entity_poly.pdbx_seq_one_letter_code
_entity_poly.pdbx_strand_id
1 'polypeptide(L)'
;MGWKGTVRSVGAAMRAAERDAIRRQRDLDKQTKLYDKMLELEQAAHEVNVYENYIEVIQSIHKEVSVPIDWTSIARSKKPQEPQVRYSNEKEARLKLEKYSPNFIDRLFKKSAKKIALLSLEVEAAVKRDEEDYKNRVSTWMHSLEEWRSNVSLAEALLGGEVKAKLDALEKIRPFSEISNLGSSLSVCECTDGMLEATLNVHGKEIVPDKAKSLLKSGKISVKSMPKGQFNEIYQDYVCSCVLRIANEIFSVILDDLVIVTAVDELLNPKTGHLEEVPILSAMISRRTMSGLKLDAIDPSDSMDNFIHNMSFQKTKGFNRVERVRGDSLILRDD
;
A
#
# COMPACT_ATOMS: atom_id res chain seq x y z
N MET A 1 24.33 41.37 72.18
CA MET A 1 24.47 40.05 71.50
C MET A 1 25.90 39.90 71.02
N GLY A 2 26.66 38.96 71.59
CA GLY A 2 28.12 38.86 71.35
C GLY A 2 28.46 38.09 70.07
N TRP A 3 29.40 38.62 69.29
CA TRP A 3 29.90 38.10 68.01
C TRP A 3 30.08 36.57 67.96
N LYS A 4 30.60 35.95 69.04
CA LYS A 4 30.82 34.51 69.14
C LYS A 4 29.53 33.66 69.11
N GLY A 5 28.39 34.19 69.60
CA GLY A 5 27.09 33.52 69.55
C GLY A 5 26.49 33.53 68.14
N THR A 6 26.61 34.67 67.45
CA THR A 6 26.17 34.85 66.06
C THR A 6 26.97 33.97 65.08
N VAL A 7 28.28 33.83 65.27
CA VAL A 7 29.11 32.93 64.44
C VAL A 7 28.73 31.46 64.63
N ARG A 8 28.35 31.04 65.85
CA ARG A 8 27.88 29.67 66.13
C ARG A 8 26.51 29.38 65.53
N SER A 9 25.56 30.33 65.58
CA SER A 9 24.24 30.15 64.97
C SER A 9 24.34 30.13 63.44
N VAL A 10 25.18 30.98 62.84
CA VAL A 10 25.47 30.97 61.40
C VAL A 10 26.13 29.64 60.98
N GLY A 11 27.11 29.14 61.73
CA GLY A 11 27.74 27.84 61.45
C GLY A 11 26.82 26.62 61.68
N ALA A 12 25.81 26.74 62.54
CA ALA A 12 24.77 25.72 62.69
C ALA A 12 23.76 25.76 61.52
N ALA A 13 23.37 26.96 61.09
CA ALA A 13 22.50 27.17 59.93
C ALA A 13 23.15 26.68 58.63
N MET A 14 24.46 26.94 58.42
CA MET A 14 25.20 26.43 57.26
C MET A 14 25.23 24.90 57.22
N ARG A 15 25.50 24.23 58.35
CA ARG A 15 25.48 22.75 58.43
C ARG A 15 24.08 22.16 58.25
N ALA A 16 23.02 22.87 58.66
CA ALA A 16 21.65 22.47 58.37
C ALA A 16 21.34 22.59 56.86
N ALA A 17 21.72 23.71 56.25
CA ALA A 17 21.56 23.93 54.80
C ALA A 17 22.32 22.89 53.95
N GLU A 18 23.55 22.54 54.34
CA GLU A 18 24.35 21.51 53.67
C GLU A 18 23.70 20.12 53.75
N ARG A 19 23.17 19.73 54.92
CA ARG A 19 22.43 18.46 55.07
C ARG A 19 21.15 18.44 54.24
N ASP A 20 20.43 19.56 54.17
CA ASP A 20 19.21 19.67 53.36
C ASP A 20 19.52 19.65 51.86
N ALA A 21 20.66 20.20 51.42
CA ALA A 21 21.14 20.09 50.05
C ALA A 21 21.48 18.64 49.69
N ILE A 22 22.21 17.93 50.56
CA ILE A 22 22.54 16.50 50.36
C ILE A 22 21.26 15.64 50.34
N ARG A 23 20.27 15.93 51.20
CA ARG A 23 18.98 15.22 51.19
C ARG A 23 18.25 15.44 49.87
N ARG A 24 18.13 16.69 49.42
CA ARG A 24 17.52 17.03 48.12
C ARG A 24 18.22 16.33 46.96
N GLN A 25 19.56 16.33 46.94
CA GLN A 25 20.35 15.62 45.93
C GLN A 25 20.00 14.12 45.91
N ARG A 26 19.96 13.46 47.07
CA ARG A 26 19.61 12.04 47.17
C ARG A 26 18.18 11.73 46.73
N ASP A 27 17.24 12.62 47.02
CA ASP A 27 15.84 12.43 46.62
C ASP A 27 15.67 12.63 45.11
N LEU A 28 16.37 13.61 44.52
CA LEU A 28 16.48 13.75 43.06
C LEU A 28 17.12 12.51 42.44
N ASP A 29 18.23 12.00 42.96
CA ASP A 29 18.90 10.80 42.43
C ASP A 29 17.98 9.56 42.49
N LYS A 30 17.14 9.43 43.52
CA LYS A 30 16.13 8.37 43.59
C LYS A 30 15.04 8.55 42.53
N GLN A 31 14.55 9.76 42.33
CA GLN A 31 13.55 10.07 41.31
C GLN A 31 14.10 9.77 39.91
N THR A 32 15.32 10.19 39.62
CA THR A 32 16.01 9.89 38.35
C THR A 32 16.11 8.39 38.13
N LYS A 33 16.58 7.62 39.12
CA LYS A 33 16.66 6.14 39.00
C LYS A 33 15.31 5.47 38.77
N LEU A 34 14.24 5.99 39.38
CA LEU A 34 12.89 5.49 39.15
C LEU A 34 12.42 5.80 37.73
N TYR A 35 12.68 7.02 37.26
CA TYR A 35 12.35 7.44 35.90
C TYR A 35 13.12 6.64 34.86
N ASP A 36 14.43 6.48 35.03
CA ASP A 36 15.28 5.67 34.14
C ASP A 36 14.79 4.23 34.08
N LYS A 37 14.43 3.64 35.22
CA LYS A 37 13.87 2.30 35.28
C LYS A 37 12.52 2.21 34.56
N MET A 38 11.65 3.21 34.69
CA MET A 38 10.38 3.24 33.97
C MET A 38 10.61 3.33 32.44
N LEU A 39 11.53 4.19 32.02
CA LEU A 39 11.91 4.35 30.62
C LEU A 39 12.48 3.06 30.03
N GLU A 40 13.35 2.35 30.75
CA GLU A 40 13.89 1.05 30.33
C GLU A 40 12.78 0.01 30.10
N LEU A 41 11.77 -0.02 30.98
CA LEU A 41 10.66 -0.96 30.88
C LEU A 41 9.72 -0.60 29.71
N GLU A 42 9.48 0.70 29.48
CA GLU A 42 8.69 1.18 28.35
C GLU A 42 9.37 0.88 27.01
N GLN A 43 10.68 1.13 26.92
CA GLN A 43 11.49 0.77 25.76
C GLN A 43 11.47 -0.73 25.49
N ALA A 44 11.63 -1.55 26.54
CA ALA A 44 11.55 -3.00 26.42
C ALA A 44 10.18 -3.47 25.91
N ALA A 45 9.09 -2.90 26.41
CA ALA A 45 7.73 -3.21 25.96
C ALA A 45 7.50 -2.79 24.51
N HIS A 46 7.97 -1.59 24.13
CA HIS A 46 7.87 -1.10 22.77
C HIS A 46 8.65 -1.99 21.78
N GLU A 47 9.88 -2.40 22.12
CA GLU A 47 10.69 -3.27 21.27
C GLU A 47 10.06 -4.66 21.04
N VAL A 48 9.41 -5.22 22.07
CA VAL A 48 8.69 -6.49 21.94
C VAL A 48 7.45 -6.31 21.08
N ASN A 49 6.70 -5.22 21.28
CA ASN A 49 5.53 -4.89 20.46
C ASN A 49 5.89 -4.73 18.98
N VAL A 50 6.96 -3.99 18.65
CA VAL A 50 7.44 -3.84 17.27
C VAL A 50 7.79 -5.18 16.64
N TYR A 51 8.43 -6.07 17.40
CA TYR A 51 8.74 -7.43 16.94
C TYR A 51 7.48 -8.27 16.73
N GLU A 52 6.56 -8.31 17.69
CA GLU A 52 5.32 -9.09 17.60
C GLU A 52 4.46 -8.61 16.43
N ASN A 53 4.30 -7.29 16.27
CA ASN A 53 3.58 -6.69 15.17
C ASN A 53 4.23 -7.01 13.81
N TYR A 54 5.56 -7.02 13.74
CA TYR A 54 6.25 -7.41 12.51
C TYR A 54 5.95 -8.86 12.11
N ILE A 55 6.02 -9.79 13.08
CA ILE A 55 5.69 -11.20 12.85
C ILE A 55 4.22 -11.36 12.42
N GLU A 56 3.30 -10.65 13.08
CA GLU A 56 1.89 -10.65 12.72
C GLU A 56 1.67 -10.17 11.28
N VAL A 57 2.27 -9.03 10.90
CA VAL A 57 2.16 -8.46 9.55
C VAL A 57 2.59 -9.46 8.48
N ILE A 58 3.75 -10.09 8.63
CA ILE A 58 4.25 -11.03 7.61
C ILE A 58 3.42 -12.32 7.51
N GLN A 59 2.73 -12.71 8.60
CA GLN A 59 1.84 -13.88 8.63
C GLN A 59 0.38 -13.54 8.25
N SER A 60 0.03 -12.26 8.12
CA SER A 60 -1.35 -11.81 7.86
C SER A 60 -1.57 -11.18 6.48
N ILE A 61 -0.56 -11.18 5.61
CA ILE A 61 -0.61 -10.46 4.32
C ILE A 61 -1.76 -10.93 3.41
N HIS A 62 -2.12 -12.22 3.51
CA HIS A 62 -3.22 -12.83 2.76
C HIS A 62 -4.60 -12.29 3.14
N LYS A 63 -4.74 -11.61 4.28
CA LYS A 63 -6.03 -11.14 4.79
C LYS A 63 -6.57 -9.95 4.03
N GLU A 64 -5.70 -9.11 3.46
CA GLU A 64 -6.17 -7.98 2.66
C GLU A 64 -6.46 -8.41 1.23
N VAL A 65 -7.62 -7.96 0.73
CA VAL A 65 -8.17 -8.37 -0.55
C VAL A 65 -8.65 -7.14 -1.31
N SER A 66 -8.19 -7.00 -2.55
CA SER A 66 -8.63 -5.95 -3.46
C SER A 66 -10.06 -6.21 -3.98
N VAL A 67 -10.81 -5.13 -4.16
CA VAL A 67 -12.17 -5.20 -4.70
C VAL A 67 -12.11 -5.54 -6.19
N PRO A 68 -12.86 -6.55 -6.67
CA PRO A 68 -12.89 -6.88 -8.09
C PRO A 68 -13.40 -5.73 -8.97
N ILE A 69 -12.77 -5.55 -10.13
CA ILE A 69 -13.16 -4.56 -11.13
C ILE A 69 -14.38 -5.06 -11.92
N ASP A 70 -15.44 -4.25 -11.97
CA ASP A 70 -16.61 -4.51 -12.82
C ASP A 70 -16.34 -4.05 -14.27
N TRP A 71 -15.68 -4.91 -15.04
CA TRP A 71 -15.42 -4.68 -16.46
C TRP A 71 -16.68 -4.55 -17.31
N THR A 72 -17.78 -5.19 -16.90
CA THR A 72 -19.07 -5.08 -17.62
C THR A 72 -19.62 -3.66 -17.52
N SER A 73 -19.53 -3.04 -16.34
CA SER A 73 -19.91 -1.63 -16.14
C SER A 73 -19.02 -0.69 -16.96
N ILE A 74 -17.70 -0.94 -17.01
CA ILE A 74 -16.75 -0.14 -17.80
C ILE A 74 -17.09 -0.21 -19.28
N ALA A 75 -17.27 -1.42 -19.84
CA ALA A 75 -17.62 -1.63 -21.25
C ALA A 75 -18.95 -0.95 -21.63
N ARG A 76 -19.90 -0.85 -20.69
CA ARG A 76 -21.22 -0.22 -20.89
C ARG A 76 -21.26 1.26 -20.51
N SER A 77 -20.14 1.84 -20.10
CA SER A 77 -20.08 3.23 -19.64
C SER A 77 -20.40 4.21 -20.77
N LYS A 78 -20.98 5.36 -20.42
CA LYS A 78 -21.40 6.36 -21.41
C LYS A 78 -20.20 7.14 -21.93
N LYS A 79 -20.15 7.32 -23.25
CA LYS A 79 -19.19 8.20 -23.92
C LYS A 79 -19.24 9.63 -23.33
N PRO A 80 -18.09 10.27 -23.07
CA PRO A 80 -18.02 11.66 -22.63
C PRO A 80 -18.76 12.61 -23.59
N GLN A 81 -19.53 13.54 -23.03
CA GLN A 81 -20.32 14.50 -23.82
C GLN A 81 -19.44 15.59 -24.40
N GLU A 82 -19.60 15.85 -25.69
CA GLU A 82 -18.89 16.91 -26.39
C GLU A 82 -19.30 18.29 -25.86
N PRO A 83 -18.32 19.15 -25.47
CA PRO A 83 -18.63 20.46 -24.93
C PRO A 83 -19.27 21.33 -26.00
N GLN A 84 -20.28 22.08 -25.60
CA GLN A 84 -20.92 23.07 -26.46
C GLN A 84 -20.28 24.44 -26.29
N VAL A 85 -20.31 25.25 -27.34
CA VAL A 85 -19.89 26.66 -27.27
C VAL A 85 -20.86 27.39 -26.34
N ARG A 86 -20.32 28.20 -25.42
CA ARG A 86 -21.09 29.03 -24.49
C ARG A 86 -20.60 30.47 -24.63
N TYR A 87 -21.55 31.40 -24.71
CA TYR A 87 -21.29 32.83 -24.89
C TYR A 87 -21.67 33.61 -23.63
N SER A 88 -21.43 33.05 -22.45
CA SER A 88 -21.91 33.63 -21.17
C SER A 88 -21.23 34.95 -20.87
N ASN A 89 -19.91 35.03 -21.06
CA ASN A 89 -19.15 36.24 -20.80
C ASN A 89 -19.53 37.33 -21.82
N GLU A 90 -19.64 36.96 -23.10
CA GLU A 90 -20.06 37.86 -24.18
C GLU A 90 -21.45 38.44 -23.89
N LYS A 91 -22.43 37.59 -23.55
CA LYS A 91 -23.81 38.04 -23.24
C LYS A 91 -23.83 39.02 -22.07
N GLU A 92 -23.07 38.74 -21.01
CA GLU A 92 -22.99 39.65 -19.86
C GLU A 92 -22.35 40.99 -20.23
N ALA A 93 -21.24 40.97 -20.98
CA ALA A 93 -20.54 42.17 -21.43
C ALA A 93 -21.39 43.02 -22.38
N ARG A 94 -22.09 42.39 -23.33
CA ARG A 94 -23.03 43.09 -24.23
C ARG A 94 -24.17 43.73 -23.46
N LEU A 95 -24.73 43.02 -22.47
CA LEU A 95 -25.79 43.56 -21.63
C LEU A 95 -25.31 44.79 -20.81
N LYS A 96 -24.06 44.78 -20.33
CA LYS A 96 -23.44 45.95 -19.66
C LYS A 96 -23.28 47.14 -20.61
N LEU A 97 -22.89 46.89 -21.85
CA LEU A 97 -22.77 47.91 -22.89
C LEU A 97 -24.14 48.50 -23.26
N GLU A 98 -25.15 47.67 -23.48
CA GLU A 98 -26.51 48.08 -23.85
C GLU A 98 -27.21 48.87 -22.73
N LYS A 99 -26.99 48.50 -21.47
CA LYS A 99 -27.59 49.17 -20.31
C LYS A 99 -26.87 50.47 -19.90
N TYR A 100 -25.76 50.82 -20.55
CA TYR A 100 -25.02 52.03 -20.20
C TYR A 100 -25.76 53.29 -20.67
N SER A 101 -26.27 54.08 -19.72
CA SER A 101 -26.80 55.44 -19.96
C SER A 101 -25.84 56.50 -19.40
N PRO A 102 -25.35 57.47 -20.19
CA PRO A 102 -24.44 58.50 -19.69
C PRO A 102 -25.14 59.46 -18.73
N ASN A 103 -24.52 59.76 -17.58
CA ASN A 103 -25.03 60.77 -16.65
C ASN A 103 -24.79 62.20 -17.18
N PHE A 104 -25.56 63.18 -16.68
CA PHE A 104 -25.53 64.59 -17.13
C PHE A 104 -24.11 65.20 -17.17
N ILE A 105 -23.22 64.77 -16.27
CA ILE A 105 -21.81 65.21 -16.18
C ILE A 105 -20.92 64.48 -17.21
N ASP A 106 -21.21 63.22 -17.57
CA ASP A 106 -20.45 62.45 -18.56
C ASP A 106 -20.65 62.97 -20.00
N ARG A 107 -21.82 63.57 -20.25
CA ARG A 107 -22.19 64.19 -21.53
C ARG A 107 -21.46 65.51 -21.78
N LEU A 108 -21.18 66.29 -20.71
CA LEU A 108 -20.54 67.60 -20.80
C LEU A 108 -19.00 67.53 -20.96
N PHE A 109 -18.35 66.43 -20.54
CA PHE A 109 -16.88 66.29 -20.50
C PHE A 109 -16.28 65.26 -21.48
N LYS A 110 -17.01 64.80 -22.52
CA LYS A 110 -16.55 63.75 -23.48
C LYS A 110 -16.07 62.43 -22.84
N LYS A 111 -16.38 62.18 -21.55
CA LYS A 111 -16.02 60.94 -20.82
C LYS A 111 -16.89 59.75 -21.25
N SER A 112 -18.09 60.01 -21.77
CA SER A 112 -19.00 58.98 -22.30
C SER A 112 -18.39 58.17 -23.45
N ALA A 113 -17.70 58.81 -24.40
CA ALA A 113 -17.07 58.13 -25.53
C ALA A 113 -15.94 57.16 -25.08
N LYS A 114 -15.14 57.58 -24.09
CA LYS A 114 -14.10 56.72 -23.50
C LYS A 114 -14.70 55.51 -22.77
N LYS A 115 -15.81 55.70 -22.06
CA LYS A 115 -16.47 54.62 -21.32
C LYS A 115 -17.14 53.61 -22.27
N ILE A 116 -17.75 54.08 -23.36
CA ILE A 116 -18.28 53.21 -24.43
C ILE A 116 -17.15 52.41 -25.06
N ALA A 117 -16.03 53.05 -25.42
CA ALA A 117 -14.87 52.35 -25.99
C ALA A 117 -14.31 51.28 -25.03
N LEU A 118 -14.27 51.56 -23.73
CA LEU A 118 -13.85 50.60 -22.70
C LEU A 118 -14.82 49.41 -22.62
N LEU A 119 -16.13 49.66 -22.59
CA LEU A 119 -17.14 48.60 -22.56
C LEU A 119 -17.11 47.74 -23.84
N SER A 120 -16.87 48.33 -25.01
CA SER A 120 -16.65 47.56 -26.25
C SER A 120 -15.43 46.66 -26.16
N LEU A 121 -14.32 47.15 -25.59
CA LEU A 121 -13.11 46.35 -25.35
C LEU A 121 -13.38 45.23 -24.33
N GLU A 122 -14.23 45.47 -23.33
CA GLU A 122 -14.69 44.42 -22.41
C GLU A 122 -15.50 43.33 -23.12
N VAL A 123 -16.33 43.66 -24.12
CA VAL A 123 -17.03 42.65 -24.96
C VAL A 123 -16.02 41.83 -25.77
N GLU A 124 -15.05 42.47 -26.43
CA GLU A 124 -14.01 41.76 -27.18
C GLU A 124 -13.19 40.83 -26.27
N ALA A 125 -12.83 41.29 -25.07
CA ALA A 125 -12.15 40.47 -24.09
C ALA A 125 -13.03 39.31 -23.59
N ALA A 126 -14.34 39.53 -23.45
CA ALA A 126 -15.29 38.50 -23.05
C ALA A 126 -15.48 37.41 -24.12
N VAL A 127 -15.51 37.79 -25.41
CA VAL A 127 -15.52 36.84 -26.53
C VAL A 127 -14.27 35.98 -26.51
N LYS A 128 -13.09 36.59 -26.36
CA LYS A 128 -11.81 35.86 -26.26
C LYS A 128 -11.79 34.88 -25.08
N ARG A 129 -12.35 35.28 -23.93
CA ARG A 129 -12.49 34.40 -22.76
C ARG A 129 -13.42 33.21 -23.04
N ASP A 130 -14.59 33.45 -23.63
CA ASP A 130 -15.52 32.37 -24.01
C ASP A 130 -14.88 31.38 -25.01
N GLU A 131 -14.07 31.88 -25.95
CA GLU A 131 -13.29 31.05 -26.89
C GLU A 131 -12.20 30.23 -26.19
N GLU A 132 -11.45 30.84 -25.28
CA GLU A 132 -10.39 30.17 -24.50
C GLU A 132 -10.98 29.10 -23.57
N ASP A 133 -12.06 29.43 -22.87
CA ASP A 133 -12.81 28.49 -22.04
C ASP A 133 -13.34 27.31 -22.87
N TYR A 134 -13.83 27.57 -24.09
CA TYR A 134 -14.27 26.51 -24.99
C TYR A 134 -13.11 25.63 -25.43
N LYS A 135 -11.96 26.21 -25.83
CA LYS A 135 -10.75 25.44 -26.19
C LYS A 135 -10.29 24.55 -25.04
N ASN A 136 -10.29 25.06 -23.81
CA ASN A 136 -9.93 24.28 -22.62
C ASN A 136 -10.90 23.11 -22.41
N ARG A 137 -12.22 23.35 -22.51
CA ARG A 137 -13.22 22.27 -22.40
C ARG A 137 -13.08 21.22 -23.49
N VAL A 138 -12.79 21.62 -24.73
CA VAL A 138 -12.52 20.69 -25.84
C VAL A 138 -11.29 19.85 -25.55
N SER A 139 -10.20 20.46 -25.07
CA SER A 139 -8.98 19.73 -24.70
C SER A 139 -9.23 18.71 -23.58
N THR A 140 -9.92 19.09 -22.50
CA THR A 140 -10.31 18.16 -21.43
C THR A 140 -11.19 17.03 -21.96
N TRP A 141 -12.18 17.34 -22.78
CA TRP A 141 -13.05 16.34 -23.39
C TRP A 141 -12.29 15.37 -24.29
N MET A 142 -11.33 15.84 -25.09
CA MET A 142 -10.49 14.97 -25.92
C MET A 142 -9.72 13.96 -25.07
N HIS A 143 -9.13 14.41 -23.95
CA HIS A 143 -8.42 13.52 -23.03
C HIS A 143 -9.36 12.48 -22.41
N SER A 144 -10.52 12.91 -21.89
CA SER A 144 -11.52 12.00 -21.34
C SER A 144 -12.07 11.01 -22.39
N LEU A 145 -12.20 11.44 -23.64
CA LEU A 145 -12.65 10.58 -24.74
C LEU A 145 -11.62 9.50 -25.07
N GLU A 146 -10.33 9.85 -25.09
CA GLU A 146 -9.24 8.90 -25.32
C GLU A 146 -9.13 7.88 -24.18
N GLU A 147 -9.18 8.35 -22.94
CA GLU A 147 -9.20 7.50 -21.75
C GLU A 147 -10.40 6.54 -21.76
N TRP A 148 -11.59 7.07 -22.03
CA TRP A 148 -12.81 6.27 -22.15
C TRP A 148 -12.68 5.19 -23.24
N ARG A 149 -12.18 5.55 -24.43
CA ARG A 149 -11.94 4.59 -25.52
C ARG A 149 -10.96 3.49 -25.11
N SER A 150 -9.84 3.87 -24.48
CA SER A 150 -8.84 2.91 -23.98
C SER A 150 -9.44 1.96 -22.94
N ASN A 151 -10.22 2.49 -21.99
CA ASN A 151 -10.85 1.70 -20.93
C ASN A 151 -11.92 0.74 -21.48
N VAL A 152 -12.80 1.22 -22.37
CA VAL A 152 -13.84 0.38 -22.99
C VAL A 152 -13.23 -0.71 -23.86
N SER A 153 -12.23 -0.37 -24.69
CA SER A 153 -11.56 -1.36 -25.54
C SER A 153 -10.87 -2.47 -24.72
N LEU A 154 -10.20 -2.11 -23.62
CA LEU A 154 -9.60 -3.09 -22.72
C LEU A 154 -10.66 -3.97 -22.05
N ALA A 155 -11.75 -3.36 -21.57
CA ALA A 155 -12.85 -4.09 -20.94
C ALA A 155 -13.53 -5.08 -21.91
N GLU A 156 -13.78 -4.66 -23.15
CA GLU A 156 -14.35 -5.53 -24.20
C GLU A 156 -13.40 -6.70 -24.53
N ALA A 157 -12.10 -6.45 -24.66
CA ALA A 157 -11.11 -7.49 -24.94
C ALA A 157 -10.97 -8.50 -23.79
N LEU A 158 -11.00 -8.03 -22.52
CA LEU A 158 -11.04 -8.90 -21.33
C LEU A 158 -12.29 -9.77 -21.29
N LEU A 159 -13.46 -9.18 -21.55
CA LEU A 159 -14.74 -9.90 -21.62
C LEU A 159 -14.77 -10.90 -22.79
N GLY A 160 -14.02 -10.62 -23.86
CA GLY A 160 -13.79 -11.54 -24.98
C GLY A 160 -12.80 -12.67 -24.68
N GLY A 161 -12.13 -12.65 -23.53
CA GLY A 161 -11.16 -13.67 -23.11
C GLY A 161 -9.78 -13.53 -23.74
N GLU A 162 -9.42 -12.37 -24.30
CA GLU A 162 -8.13 -12.16 -24.94
C GLU A 162 -6.99 -12.15 -23.91
N VAL A 163 -5.99 -13.03 -24.09
CA VAL A 163 -4.91 -13.17 -23.09
C VAL A 163 -4.04 -11.92 -22.99
N LYS A 164 -3.77 -11.26 -24.12
CA LYS A 164 -3.04 -9.99 -24.12
C LYS A 164 -3.76 -8.92 -23.28
N ALA A 165 -5.08 -8.87 -23.32
CA ALA A 165 -5.86 -7.92 -22.52
C ALA A 165 -5.70 -8.17 -21.01
N LYS A 166 -5.51 -9.42 -20.59
CA LYS A 166 -5.22 -9.77 -19.18
C LYS A 166 -3.91 -9.13 -18.71
N LEU A 167 -2.85 -9.26 -19.50
CA LEU A 167 -1.54 -8.68 -19.21
C LEU A 167 -1.58 -7.15 -19.27
N ASP A 168 -2.21 -6.58 -20.30
CA ASP A 168 -2.39 -5.13 -20.44
C ASP A 168 -3.17 -4.54 -19.24
N ALA A 169 -4.17 -5.27 -18.72
CA ALA A 169 -4.92 -4.87 -17.54
C ALA A 169 -4.06 -4.89 -16.27
N LEU A 170 -3.26 -5.93 -16.06
CA LEU A 170 -2.32 -6.01 -14.92
C LEU A 170 -1.26 -4.89 -14.99
N GLU A 171 -0.75 -4.57 -16.18
CA GLU A 171 0.22 -3.49 -16.38
C GLU A 171 -0.39 -2.10 -16.11
N LYS A 172 -1.64 -1.89 -16.53
CA LYS A 172 -2.36 -0.62 -16.37
C LYS A 172 -2.82 -0.38 -14.93
N ILE A 173 -3.39 -1.41 -14.29
CA ILE A 173 -3.91 -1.32 -12.91
C ILE A 173 -2.80 -1.41 -11.88
N ARG A 174 -1.73 -2.16 -12.16
CA ARG A 174 -0.59 -2.39 -11.24
C ARG A 174 -1.05 -2.85 -9.85
N PRO A 175 -1.82 -3.95 -9.75
CA PRO A 175 -2.39 -4.39 -8.48
C PRO A 175 -1.32 -4.77 -7.45
N PHE A 176 -0.09 -5.05 -7.90
CA PHE A 176 1.02 -5.42 -7.02
C PHE A 176 1.84 -4.24 -6.47
N SER A 177 1.48 -3.00 -6.80
CA SER A 177 2.28 -1.83 -6.43
C SER A 177 2.39 -1.66 -4.90
N GLU A 178 1.29 -1.88 -4.18
CA GLU A 178 1.23 -1.79 -2.71
C GLU A 178 1.93 -2.96 -2.01
N ILE A 179 2.09 -4.09 -2.71
CA ILE A 179 2.69 -5.33 -2.18
C ILE A 179 4.05 -5.63 -2.80
N SER A 180 4.73 -4.60 -3.31
CA SER A 180 6.05 -4.71 -3.93
C SER A 180 7.15 -5.15 -2.95
N ASN A 181 6.87 -5.09 -1.65
CA ASN A 181 7.71 -5.59 -0.55
C ASN A 181 7.41 -7.04 -0.14
N LEU A 182 6.57 -7.77 -0.88
CA LEU A 182 6.36 -9.20 -0.62
C LEU A 182 7.56 -10.06 -1.00
N GLY A 183 8.48 -9.54 -1.81
CA GLY A 183 9.63 -10.29 -2.30
C GLY A 183 10.59 -9.39 -3.04
N SER A 184 11.65 -9.98 -3.58
CA SER A 184 12.66 -9.27 -4.37
C SER A 184 12.17 -8.95 -5.78
N SER A 185 11.29 -9.78 -6.35
CA SER A 185 10.66 -9.53 -7.65
C SER A 185 9.36 -10.31 -7.83
N LEU A 186 8.46 -9.78 -8.66
CA LEU A 186 7.22 -10.42 -9.08
C LEU A 186 7.05 -10.24 -10.58
N SER A 187 6.82 -11.35 -11.29
CA SER A 187 6.52 -11.34 -12.73
C SER A 187 5.27 -12.15 -13.01
N VAL A 188 4.52 -11.78 -14.05
CA VAL A 188 3.33 -12.49 -14.51
C VAL A 188 3.49 -12.81 -15.98
N CYS A 189 3.25 -14.06 -16.35
CA CYS A 189 3.29 -14.53 -17.73
C CYS A 189 2.10 -15.41 -18.05
N GLU A 190 1.89 -15.65 -19.34
CA GLU A 190 0.93 -16.63 -19.85
C GLU A 190 1.58 -18.02 -19.92
N CYS A 191 0.86 -19.04 -19.44
CA CYS A 191 1.16 -20.44 -19.64
C CYS A 191 0.63 -20.93 -20.99
N THR A 192 1.09 -22.10 -21.45
CA THR A 192 0.79 -22.66 -22.78
C THR A 192 -0.71 -22.90 -23.04
N ASP A 193 -1.54 -22.90 -22.00
CA ASP A 193 -2.99 -23.10 -21.99
C ASP A 193 -3.80 -21.79 -21.86
N GLY A 194 -3.16 -20.62 -21.88
CA GLY A 194 -3.81 -19.32 -21.73
C GLY A 194 -4.11 -18.90 -20.29
N MET A 195 -3.70 -19.72 -19.31
CA MET A 195 -3.73 -19.39 -17.89
C MET A 195 -2.59 -18.44 -17.53
N LEU A 196 -2.79 -17.58 -16.54
CA LEU A 196 -1.70 -16.75 -16.03
C LEU A 196 -0.93 -17.46 -14.91
N GLU A 197 0.40 -17.40 -14.97
CA GLU A 197 1.30 -17.76 -13.88
C GLU A 197 2.00 -16.51 -13.35
N ALA A 198 1.89 -16.29 -12.03
CA ALA A 198 2.68 -15.32 -11.31
C ALA A 198 3.86 -15.99 -10.61
N THR A 199 5.08 -15.50 -10.85
CA THR A 199 6.29 -15.95 -10.15
C THR A 199 6.77 -14.87 -9.20
N LEU A 200 6.75 -15.16 -7.90
CA LEU A 200 7.32 -14.34 -6.83
C LEU A 200 8.69 -14.90 -6.42
N ASN A 201 9.72 -14.08 -6.45
CA ASN A 201 10.98 -14.37 -5.76
C ASN A 201 10.87 -13.77 -4.35
N VAL A 202 10.80 -14.61 -3.32
CA VAL A 202 10.57 -14.16 -1.93
C VAL A 202 11.84 -13.54 -1.35
N HIS A 203 11.73 -12.80 -0.24
CA HIS A 203 12.89 -12.18 0.43
C HIS A 203 13.86 -13.17 1.09
N GLY A 204 13.67 -14.47 0.86
CA GLY A 204 14.46 -15.52 1.49
C GLY A 204 14.38 -15.45 3.01
N LYS A 205 15.46 -15.90 3.66
CA LYS A 205 15.54 -16.01 5.12
C LYS A 205 15.60 -14.66 5.84
N GLU A 206 15.83 -13.56 5.15
CA GLU A 206 16.00 -12.24 5.77
C GLU A 206 14.69 -11.64 6.30
N ILE A 207 13.55 -12.13 5.82
CA ILE A 207 12.22 -11.67 6.24
C ILE A 207 11.86 -12.14 7.66
N VAL A 208 12.45 -13.22 8.16
CA VAL A 208 12.17 -13.72 9.51
C VAL A 208 13.33 -13.36 10.43
N PRO A 209 13.10 -12.69 11.57
CA PRO A 209 14.19 -12.31 12.46
C PRO A 209 14.87 -13.52 13.11
N ASP A 210 16.21 -13.55 13.13
CA ASP A 210 16.99 -14.63 13.78
C ASP A 210 16.83 -14.68 15.31
N LYS A 211 16.27 -13.63 15.91
CA LYS A 211 16.11 -13.47 17.36
C LYS A 211 14.65 -13.28 17.71
N ALA A 212 14.17 -14.08 18.65
CA ALA A 212 12.88 -13.89 19.28
C ALA A 212 12.99 -12.91 20.45
N LYS A 213 12.10 -11.91 20.49
CA LYS A 213 11.97 -10.96 21.60
C LYS A 213 10.72 -11.28 22.42
N SER A 214 10.81 -11.16 23.74
CA SER A 214 9.69 -11.34 24.67
C SER A 214 9.92 -10.56 25.97
N LEU A 215 8.88 -10.37 26.77
CA LEU A 215 9.00 -9.75 28.09
C LEU A 215 9.15 -10.81 29.19
N LEU A 216 10.09 -10.57 30.11
CA LEU A 216 10.16 -11.33 31.37
C LEU A 216 9.04 -10.88 32.32
N LYS A 217 8.75 -11.69 33.34
CA LYS A 217 7.81 -11.30 34.44
C LYS A 217 8.20 -9.98 35.13
N SER A 218 9.47 -9.57 35.04
CA SER A 218 9.98 -8.31 35.58
C SER A 218 9.76 -7.10 34.66
N GLY A 219 9.22 -7.30 33.45
CA GLY A 219 9.06 -6.28 32.40
C GLY A 219 10.33 -5.99 31.60
N LYS A 220 11.47 -6.60 31.94
CA LYS A 220 12.70 -6.49 31.15
C LYS A 220 12.61 -7.33 29.87
N ILE A 221 13.26 -6.86 28.81
CA ILE A 221 13.34 -7.58 27.54
C ILE A 221 14.17 -8.87 27.67
N SER A 222 13.69 -9.95 27.06
CA SER A 222 14.42 -11.19 26.82
C SER A 222 14.61 -11.37 25.33
N VAL A 223 15.86 -11.51 24.92
CA VAL A 223 16.24 -11.77 23.52
C VAL A 223 16.92 -13.13 23.46
N LYS A 224 16.38 -14.04 22.66
CA LYS A 224 16.93 -15.40 22.47
C LYS A 224 17.08 -15.68 20.98
N SER A 225 18.02 -16.55 20.62
CA SER A 225 18.06 -17.08 19.25
C SER A 225 16.76 -17.82 18.94
N MET A 226 16.20 -17.58 17.76
CA MET A 226 14.96 -18.20 17.34
C MET A 226 15.19 -19.71 17.11
N PRO A 227 14.38 -20.59 17.73
CA PRO A 227 14.41 -22.00 17.40
C PRO A 227 14.14 -22.21 15.90
N LYS A 228 14.97 -23.02 15.23
CA LYS A 228 14.84 -23.27 13.79
C LYS A 228 13.43 -23.71 13.35
N GLY A 229 12.76 -24.50 14.19
CA GLY A 229 11.39 -24.93 13.93
C GLY A 229 10.41 -23.76 13.84
N GLN A 230 10.48 -22.85 14.81
CA GLN A 230 9.65 -21.66 14.85
C GLN A 230 9.96 -20.71 13.68
N PHE A 231 11.24 -20.52 13.37
CA PHE A 231 11.66 -19.73 12.20
C PHE A 231 11.02 -20.27 10.91
N ASN A 232 11.12 -21.58 10.68
CA ASN A 232 10.63 -22.21 9.46
C ASN A 232 9.10 -22.16 9.37
N GLU A 233 8.38 -22.27 10.48
CA GLU A 233 6.91 -22.13 10.50
C GLU A 233 6.48 -20.71 10.12
N ILE A 234 7.08 -19.68 10.73
CA ILE A 234 6.81 -18.29 10.38
C ILE A 234 7.11 -18.04 8.89
N TYR A 235 8.22 -18.59 8.40
CA TYR A 235 8.60 -18.46 6.99
C TYR A 235 7.61 -19.19 6.07
N GLN A 236 7.12 -20.35 6.46
CA GLN A 236 6.10 -21.10 5.72
C GLN A 236 4.82 -20.29 5.57
N ASP A 237 4.33 -19.73 6.69
CA ASP A 237 3.11 -18.92 6.70
C ASP A 237 3.24 -17.66 5.85
N TYR A 238 4.40 -17.01 5.90
CA TYR A 238 4.70 -15.87 5.05
C TYR A 238 4.66 -16.24 3.56
N VAL A 239 5.36 -17.31 3.15
CA VAL A 239 5.38 -17.76 1.74
C VAL A 239 3.97 -18.12 1.26
N CYS A 240 3.22 -18.88 2.04
CA CYS A 240 1.85 -19.26 1.71
C CYS A 240 0.92 -18.04 1.69
N SER A 241 1.12 -17.08 2.60
CA SER A 241 0.36 -15.83 2.62
C SER A 241 0.60 -15.00 1.36
N CYS A 242 1.85 -14.87 0.92
CA CYS A 242 2.20 -14.17 -0.31
C CYS A 242 1.52 -14.81 -1.53
N VAL A 243 1.51 -16.14 -1.60
CA VAL A 243 0.84 -16.88 -2.68
C VAL A 243 -0.65 -16.57 -2.72
N LEU A 244 -1.34 -16.62 -1.57
CA LEU A 244 -2.76 -16.28 -1.49
C LEU A 244 -3.02 -14.81 -1.85
N ARG A 245 -2.18 -13.89 -1.35
CA ARG A 245 -2.33 -12.45 -1.62
C ARG A 245 -2.20 -12.15 -3.11
N ILE A 246 -1.17 -12.68 -3.77
CA ILE A 246 -0.95 -12.47 -5.21
C ILE A 246 -2.12 -13.01 -6.03
N ALA A 247 -2.63 -14.20 -5.70
CA ALA A 247 -3.79 -14.75 -6.39
C ALA A 247 -5.03 -13.84 -6.26
N ASN A 248 -5.30 -13.31 -5.06
CA ASN A 248 -6.39 -12.36 -4.83
C ASN A 248 -6.22 -11.05 -5.63
N GLU A 249 -5.01 -10.50 -5.66
CA GLU A 249 -4.72 -9.30 -6.45
C GLU A 249 -4.95 -9.53 -7.95
N ILE A 250 -4.52 -10.68 -8.48
CA ILE A 250 -4.79 -11.03 -9.87
C ILE A 250 -6.29 -11.18 -10.12
N PHE A 251 -7.00 -11.90 -9.26
CA PHE A 251 -8.45 -12.10 -9.38
C PHE A 251 -9.25 -10.81 -9.25
N SER A 252 -8.73 -9.78 -8.58
CA SER A 252 -9.38 -8.47 -8.55
C SER A 252 -9.38 -7.77 -9.93
N VAL A 253 -8.41 -8.12 -10.78
CA VAL A 253 -8.21 -7.50 -12.10
C VAL A 253 -8.73 -8.35 -13.24
N ILE A 254 -8.45 -9.65 -13.28
CA ILE A 254 -8.85 -10.50 -14.41
C ILE A 254 -10.15 -11.25 -14.12
N LEU A 255 -10.75 -11.86 -15.14
CA LEU A 255 -12.00 -12.62 -15.03
C LEU A 255 -11.82 -14.14 -14.92
N ASP A 256 -10.59 -14.63 -15.02
CA ASP A 256 -10.28 -16.06 -14.99
C ASP A 256 -10.66 -16.70 -13.65
N ASP A 257 -11.03 -17.98 -13.71
CA ASP A 257 -11.36 -18.80 -12.55
C ASP A 257 -10.14 -19.48 -11.91
N LEU A 258 -9.04 -19.59 -12.65
CA LEU A 258 -7.82 -20.26 -12.22
C LEU A 258 -6.59 -19.40 -12.52
N VAL A 259 -5.64 -19.37 -11.58
CA VAL A 259 -4.31 -18.77 -11.76
C VAL A 259 -3.28 -19.66 -11.09
N ILE A 260 -2.07 -19.69 -11.62
CA ILE A 260 -0.93 -20.33 -10.96
C ILE A 260 -0.13 -19.25 -10.26
N VAL A 261 0.27 -19.51 -9.02
CA VAL A 261 1.21 -18.67 -8.29
C VAL A 261 2.35 -19.54 -7.78
N THR A 262 3.57 -19.17 -8.15
CA THR A 262 4.80 -19.89 -7.83
C THR A 262 5.71 -18.98 -7.01
N ALA A 263 6.08 -19.43 -5.80
CA ALA A 263 7.10 -18.81 -4.98
C ALA A 263 8.46 -19.49 -5.21
N VAL A 264 9.49 -18.68 -5.43
CA VAL A 264 10.87 -19.06 -5.71
C VAL A 264 11.77 -18.49 -4.63
N ASP A 265 12.75 -19.27 -4.19
CA ASP A 265 13.77 -18.87 -3.22
C ASP A 265 15.13 -19.45 -3.63
N GLU A 266 16.21 -18.91 -3.05
CA GLU A 266 17.56 -19.39 -3.26
C GLU A 266 17.88 -20.55 -2.31
N LEU A 267 18.00 -21.76 -2.86
CA LEU A 267 18.38 -22.95 -2.09
C LEU A 267 19.77 -23.43 -2.48
N LEU A 268 20.52 -23.93 -1.49
CA LEU A 268 21.82 -24.55 -1.71
C LEU A 268 21.63 -25.89 -2.42
N ASN A 269 22.18 -26.02 -3.63
CA ASN A 269 22.27 -27.30 -4.31
C ASN A 269 23.44 -28.11 -3.71
N PRO A 270 23.18 -29.23 -3.01
CA PRO A 270 24.23 -29.99 -2.34
C PRO A 270 25.18 -30.72 -3.32
N LYS A 271 24.79 -30.88 -4.59
CA LYS A 271 25.61 -31.53 -5.61
C LYS A 271 26.66 -30.57 -6.19
N THR A 272 26.29 -29.30 -6.37
CA THR A 272 27.15 -28.28 -6.99
C THR A 272 27.76 -27.33 -5.97
N GLY A 273 27.16 -27.21 -4.78
CA GLY A 273 27.56 -26.26 -3.74
C GLY A 273 27.13 -24.81 -4.02
N HIS A 274 26.37 -24.57 -5.09
CA HIS A 274 25.90 -23.23 -5.47
C HIS A 274 24.47 -22.98 -4.97
N LEU A 275 24.16 -21.70 -4.74
CA LEU A 275 22.77 -21.26 -4.54
C LEU A 275 22.09 -21.24 -5.91
N GLU A 276 20.88 -21.81 -5.97
CA GLU A 276 20.05 -21.85 -7.15
C GLU A 276 18.66 -21.29 -6.81
N GLU A 277 18.15 -20.39 -7.65
CA GLU A 277 16.76 -19.97 -7.59
C GLU A 277 15.86 -21.13 -8.03
N VAL A 278 15.08 -21.66 -7.08
CA VAL A 278 14.22 -22.82 -7.32
C VAL A 278 12.82 -22.61 -6.76
N PRO A 279 11.78 -23.16 -7.40
CA PRO A 279 10.45 -23.16 -6.82
C PRO A 279 10.43 -23.88 -5.48
N ILE A 280 9.84 -23.25 -4.47
CA ILE A 280 9.63 -23.81 -3.13
C ILE A 280 8.15 -24.07 -2.83
N LEU A 281 7.25 -23.36 -3.51
CA LEU A 281 5.81 -23.57 -3.52
C LEU A 281 5.29 -23.20 -4.91
N SER A 282 4.43 -24.03 -5.48
CA SER A 282 3.65 -23.69 -6.67
C SER A 282 2.23 -24.17 -6.47
N ALA A 283 1.25 -23.29 -6.67
CA ALA A 283 -0.15 -23.59 -6.43
C ALA A 283 -1.04 -23.05 -7.54
N MET A 284 -1.95 -23.89 -8.02
CA MET A 284 -3.05 -23.50 -8.89
C MET A 284 -4.24 -23.14 -8.01
N ILE A 285 -4.52 -21.85 -7.94
CA ILE A 285 -5.54 -21.27 -7.08
C ILE A 285 -6.82 -21.09 -7.89
N SER A 286 -7.95 -21.52 -7.34
CA SER A 286 -9.26 -21.25 -7.92
C SER A 286 -9.94 -20.05 -7.24
N ARG A 287 -10.56 -19.20 -8.05
CA ARG A 287 -11.33 -18.05 -7.59
C ARG A 287 -12.44 -18.49 -6.65
N ARG A 288 -13.19 -19.53 -7.03
CA ARG A 288 -14.32 -20.05 -6.26
C ARG A 288 -13.89 -20.54 -4.87
N THR A 289 -12.81 -21.31 -4.79
CA THR A 289 -12.29 -21.79 -3.51
C THR A 289 -11.79 -20.62 -2.68
N MET A 290 -11.00 -19.72 -3.29
CA MET A 290 -10.45 -18.54 -2.61
C MET A 290 -11.54 -17.65 -2.01
N SER A 291 -12.58 -17.31 -2.76
CA SER A 291 -13.72 -16.51 -2.28
C SER A 291 -14.55 -17.19 -1.19
N GLY A 292 -14.46 -18.52 -1.06
CA GLY A 292 -15.12 -19.30 -0.02
C GLY A 292 -14.33 -19.38 1.30
N LEU A 293 -13.03 -19.08 1.27
CA LEU A 293 -12.19 -19.10 2.47
C LEU A 293 -12.46 -17.89 3.36
N LYS A 294 -12.49 -18.12 4.67
CA LYS A 294 -12.52 -17.04 5.67
C LYS A 294 -11.09 -16.62 5.99
N LEU A 295 -10.50 -15.79 5.12
CA LEU A 295 -9.07 -15.42 5.16
C LEU A 295 -8.60 -14.91 6.54
N ASP A 296 -9.45 -14.21 7.29
CA ASP A 296 -9.11 -13.74 8.64
C ASP A 296 -8.88 -14.85 9.68
N ALA A 297 -9.36 -16.05 9.41
CA ALA A 297 -9.43 -17.16 10.37
C ALA A 297 -8.71 -18.43 9.91
N ILE A 298 -8.11 -18.45 8.72
CA ILE A 298 -7.34 -19.59 8.24
C ILE A 298 -5.88 -19.49 8.68
N ASP A 299 -5.24 -20.64 8.79
CA ASP A 299 -3.78 -20.72 8.69
C ASP A 299 -3.40 -20.78 7.20
N PRO A 300 -2.54 -19.88 6.71
CA PRO A 300 -2.23 -19.80 5.28
C PRO A 300 -1.53 -21.07 4.78
N SER A 301 -0.70 -21.72 5.60
CA SER A 301 0.01 -22.93 5.21
C SER A 301 -0.91 -24.15 5.13
N ASP A 302 -1.79 -24.34 6.12
CA ASP A 302 -2.81 -25.39 6.11
C ASP A 302 -3.82 -25.18 4.98
N SER A 303 -4.13 -23.91 4.66
CA SER A 303 -5.11 -23.59 3.62
C SER A 303 -4.70 -24.04 2.22
N MET A 304 -3.41 -24.30 1.99
CA MET A 304 -2.89 -24.80 0.70
C MET A 304 -3.56 -26.11 0.29
N ASP A 305 -4.01 -26.93 1.25
CA ASP A 305 -4.70 -28.21 0.99
C ASP A 305 -6.04 -28.05 0.24
N ASN A 306 -6.61 -26.84 0.22
CA ASN A 306 -7.80 -26.54 -0.57
C ASN A 306 -7.50 -26.37 -2.07
N PHE A 307 -6.22 -26.35 -2.46
CA PHE A 307 -5.75 -26.07 -3.81
C PHE A 307 -4.88 -27.20 -4.36
N ILE A 308 -4.78 -27.28 -5.69
CA ILE A 308 -3.78 -28.13 -6.33
C ILE A 308 -2.43 -27.43 -6.14
N HIS A 309 -1.54 -28.02 -5.35
CA HIS A 309 -0.27 -27.40 -5.02
C HIS A 309 0.85 -28.43 -4.93
N ASN A 310 2.07 -27.95 -5.15
CA ASN A 310 3.31 -28.64 -4.86
C ASN A 310 4.04 -27.85 -3.76
N MET A 311 4.15 -28.45 -2.58
CA MET A 311 4.87 -27.91 -1.44
C MET A 311 5.61 -29.04 -0.73
N SER A 312 6.89 -28.84 -0.42
CA SER A 312 7.69 -29.80 0.33
C SER A 312 8.35 -29.10 1.51
N PHE A 313 7.79 -29.28 2.70
CA PHE A 313 8.21 -28.58 3.90
C PHE A 313 8.57 -29.55 5.04
N GLN A 314 9.64 -29.25 5.77
CA GLN A 314 9.99 -29.95 7.01
C GLN A 314 10.30 -28.93 8.10
N LYS A 315 9.62 -28.97 9.24
CA LYS A 315 9.81 -28.02 10.35
C LYS A 315 11.27 -27.80 10.74
N THR A 316 12.13 -28.82 10.67
CA THR A 316 13.56 -28.69 11.02
C THR A 316 14.45 -28.16 9.90
N LYS A 317 14.04 -28.25 8.63
CA LYS A 317 14.85 -27.88 7.45
C LYS A 317 14.28 -26.71 6.64
N GLY A 318 12.99 -26.42 6.75
CA GLY A 318 12.27 -25.46 5.93
C GLY A 318 11.74 -26.06 4.64
N PHE A 319 11.58 -25.21 3.63
CA PHE A 319 11.18 -25.61 2.28
C PHE A 319 12.28 -26.39 1.56
N ASN A 320 11.85 -27.26 0.65
CA ASN A 320 12.70 -27.92 -0.34
C ASN A 320 12.21 -27.55 -1.75
N ARG A 321 13.09 -27.78 -2.73
CA ARG A 321 12.74 -27.65 -4.15
C ARG A 321 11.50 -28.49 -4.49
N VAL A 322 10.59 -27.89 -5.26
CA VAL A 322 9.43 -28.55 -5.85
C VAL A 322 9.35 -28.28 -7.35
N GLU A 323 8.50 -29.04 -8.04
CA GLU A 323 8.14 -28.76 -9.44
C GLU A 323 7.02 -27.74 -9.51
N ARG A 324 6.99 -26.94 -10.60
CA ARG A 324 5.86 -26.06 -10.89
C ARG A 324 4.61 -26.87 -11.20
N VAL A 325 3.46 -26.40 -10.71
CA VAL A 325 2.16 -26.93 -11.13
C VAL A 325 1.94 -26.58 -12.61
N ARG A 326 1.33 -27.49 -13.36
CA ARG A 326 0.99 -27.27 -14.78
C ARG A 326 -0.53 -27.31 -14.95
N GLY A 327 -1.08 -26.58 -15.93
CA GLY A 327 -2.52 -26.58 -16.23
C GLY A 327 -3.10 -27.97 -16.49
N ASP A 328 -2.34 -28.85 -17.16
CA ASP A 328 -2.73 -30.24 -17.45
C ASP A 328 -2.93 -31.12 -16.19
N SER A 329 -2.49 -30.65 -15.02
CA SER A 329 -2.61 -31.39 -13.75
C SER A 329 -4.07 -31.63 -13.32
N LEU A 330 -5.03 -30.95 -13.96
CA LEU A 330 -6.48 -31.18 -13.78
C LEU A 330 -6.94 -32.53 -14.34
N ILE A 331 -6.24 -33.09 -15.33
CA ILE A 331 -6.64 -34.33 -16.02
C ILE A 331 -6.42 -35.58 -15.14
N LEU A 332 -5.59 -35.49 -14.10
CA LEU A 332 -5.13 -36.65 -13.31
C LEU A 332 -5.88 -36.86 -11.99
N ARG A 333 -6.98 -36.14 -11.73
CA ARG A 333 -7.77 -36.28 -10.48
C ARG A 333 -9.21 -36.78 -10.67
N ASP A 334 -9.63 -37.04 -11.91
CA ASP A 334 -10.95 -37.59 -12.22
C ASP A 334 -10.96 -39.13 -12.45
N ASP A 335 -9.86 -39.83 -12.12
CA ASP A 335 -9.75 -41.30 -12.18
C ASP A 335 -9.78 -41.97 -10.79
#